data_AF-A0A3A5WJ72-F1
#
_entry.id   AF-A0A3A5WJ72-F1
#
_cell.length_a   1.000
_cell.length_b   1.000
_cell.length_c   1.000
_cell.angle_alpha   90.00
_cell.angle_beta   90.00
_cell.angle_gamma   90.00
#
_symmetry.space_group_name_H-M   'P 1'
#
loop_
_entity.id
_entity.type
_entity.pdbx_description
1 polymer ?
#
loop_
_entity_poly.entity_id
_entity_poly.type
_entity_poly.pdbx_seq_one_letter_code
_entity_poly.pdbx_strand_id
1 'polypeptide(L)'
;MFDKICEWMNQGRWPEVNHIQDVQCFIDAMCSTYNVSPIDVVFYPKWCMEQQDENVIGMAVYPNEYTGINQPREVWFCTEHFGFPAKTYAAKHDVGEGSQTAKISVIIHEFAHHMAHAAYGPSIWPHGFAFWKTNASIQIDHGFFCIPFFNIHVPVPPCIGSFVRNISGRGR
;
A
#
# COMPACT_ATOMS: atom_id res chain seq x y z
N MET A 1 17.41 -8.42 8.53
CA MET A 1 16.63 -7.39 7.78
C MET A 1 15.14 -7.62 7.96
N PHE A 2 14.66 -8.86 7.79
CA PHE A 2 13.34 -9.32 8.23
C PHE A 2 13.05 -9.02 9.72
N ASP A 3 14.06 -9.16 10.59
CA ASP A 3 13.91 -8.92 12.03
C ASP A 3 13.47 -7.50 12.37
N LYS A 4 13.93 -6.48 11.62
CA LYS A 4 13.52 -5.08 11.85
C LYS A 4 12.04 -4.86 11.56
N ILE A 5 11.50 -5.49 10.51
CA ILE A 5 10.10 -5.35 10.12
C ILE A 5 9.19 -6.05 11.13
N CYS A 6 9.58 -7.23 11.60
CA CYS A 6 8.90 -7.91 12.71
C CYS A 6 8.98 -7.12 14.02
N GLU A 7 10.11 -6.48 14.31
CA GLU A 7 10.28 -5.61 15.48
C GLU A 7 9.38 -4.35 15.39
N TRP A 8 9.25 -3.74 14.21
CA TRP A 8 8.36 -2.59 13.95
C TRP A 8 6.89 -2.93 14.14
N MET A 9 6.46 -4.08 13.58
CA MET A 9 5.10 -4.60 13.77
C MET A 9 4.78 -4.89 15.24
N ASN A 10 5.78 -5.29 16.04
CA ASN A 10 5.63 -5.56 17.46
C ASN A 10 5.66 -4.30 18.35
N GLN A 11 6.21 -3.17 17.86
CA GLN A 11 6.34 -1.92 18.63
C GLN A 11 5.20 -0.90 18.37
N GLY A 12 4.29 -1.19 17.45
CA GLY A 12 3.19 -0.26 17.11
C GLY A 12 3.69 1.06 16.51
N ARG A 13 4.90 1.09 15.94
CA ARG A 13 5.47 2.22 15.22
C ARG A 13 5.59 1.87 13.75
N TRP A 14 5.17 2.80 12.90
CA TRP A 14 5.29 2.66 11.45
C TRP A 14 6.75 2.59 11.02
N PRO A 15 7.08 1.77 10.00
CA PRO A 15 8.38 1.89 9.36
C PRO A 15 8.49 3.29 8.77
N GLU A 16 9.60 3.97 9.05
CA GLU A 16 9.92 5.19 8.32
C GLU A 16 10.28 4.81 6.89
N VAL A 17 9.59 5.40 5.91
CA VAL A 17 9.89 5.23 4.49
C VAL A 17 10.65 6.45 3.99
N ASN A 18 11.95 6.44 4.25
CA ASN A 18 12.85 7.55 3.92
C ASN A 18 13.63 7.32 2.62
N HIS A 19 13.63 6.07 2.14
CA HIS A 19 14.26 5.65 0.89
C HIS A 19 13.32 4.77 0.08
N ILE A 20 13.53 4.73 -1.24
CA ILE A 20 12.78 3.86 -2.17
C ILE A 20 12.86 2.38 -1.72
N GLN A 21 14.03 1.96 -1.25
CA GLN A 21 14.27 0.59 -0.79
C GLN A 21 13.42 0.24 0.43
N ASP A 22 13.11 1.20 1.30
CA ASP A 22 12.26 0.96 2.47
C ASP A 22 10.84 0.60 2.03
N VAL A 23 10.34 1.23 0.96
CA VAL A 23 9.03 0.94 0.38
C VAL A 23 9.00 -0.44 -0.25
N GLN A 24 10.03 -0.82 -1.02
CA GLN A 24 10.14 -2.18 -1.57
C GLN A 24 10.19 -3.23 -0.44
N CYS A 25 11.05 -3.05 0.56
CA CYS A 25 11.13 -3.97 1.70
C CYS A 25 9.79 -4.09 2.44
N PHE A 26 9.04 -2.99 2.56
CA PHE A 26 7.74 -3.03 3.20
C PHE A 26 6.70 -3.80 2.36
N ILE A 27 6.64 -3.57 1.04
CA ILE A 27 5.82 -4.35 0.12
C ILE A 27 6.20 -5.83 0.16
N ASP A 28 7.49 -6.18 0.10
CA ASP A 28 7.97 -7.57 0.14
C ASP A 28 7.53 -8.28 1.43
N ALA A 29 7.64 -7.59 2.57
CA ALA A 29 7.19 -8.12 3.84
C ALA A 29 5.67 -8.34 3.87
N MET A 30 4.88 -7.43 3.28
CA MET A 30 3.43 -7.63 3.14
C MET A 30 3.13 -8.80 2.19
N CYS A 31 3.79 -8.91 1.03
CA CYS A 31 3.65 -10.04 0.12
C CYS A 31 3.91 -11.37 0.84
N SER A 32 5.00 -11.45 1.61
CA SER A 32 5.32 -12.63 2.41
C SER A 32 4.29 -12.91 3.51
N THR A 33 3.79 -11.87 4.18
CA THR A 33 2.83 -12.00 5.29
C THR A 33 1.45 -12.45 4.81
N TYR A 34 1.02 -11.96 3.65
CA TYR A 34 -0.31 -12.25 3.08
C TYR A 34 -0.29 -13.33 1.99
N ASN A 35 0.88 -13.93 1.70
CA ASN A 35 1.08 -14.93 0.66
C ASN A 35 0.61 -14.46 -0.73
N VAL A 36 1.05 -13.25 -1.12
CA VAL A 36 0.81 -12.64 -2.42
C VAL A 36 2.06 -12.81 -3.28
N SER A 37 1.87 -12.99 -4.60
CA SER A 37 2.99 -12.95 -5.55
C SER A 37 3.80 -11.66 -5.41
N PRO A 38 5.11 -11.69 -5.70
CA PRO A 38 5.96 -10.49 -5.65
C PRO A 38 5.39 -9.32 -6.45
N ILE A 39 5.58 -8.12 -5.93
CA ILE A 39 5.16 -6.85 -6.54
C ILE A 39 6.39 -5.93 -6.59
N ASP A 40 6.70 -5.43 -7.78
CA ASP A 40 7.79 -4.49 -7.98
C ASP A 40 7.33 -3.06 -7.67
N VAL A 41 8.10 -2.33 -6.88
CA VAL A 41 7.82 -0.93 -6.56
C VAL A 41 8.51 -0.01 -7.57
N VAL A 42 7.71 0.85 -8.20
CA VAL A 42 8.20 1.82 -9.17
C VAL A 42 7.83 3.23 -8.72
N PHE A 43 8.76 4.17 -8.87
CA PHE A 43 8.54 5.58 -8.53
C PHE A 43 8.52 6.42 -9.78
N TYR A 44 7.49 7.25 -9.91
CA TYR A 44 7.32 8.16 -11.03
C TYR A 44 7.11 9.60 -10.56
N PRO A 45 7.62 10.59 -11.29
CA PRO A 45 7.18 11.96 -11.16
C PRO A 45 5.66 12.06 -11.35
N LYS A 46 5.01 12.95 -10.60
CA LYS A 46 3.55 13.14 -10.64
C LYS A 46 2.99 13.25 -12.07
N TRP A 47 3.69 13.95 -12.95
CA TRP A 47 3.23 14.18 -14.33
C TRP A 47 3.15 12.93 -15.20
N CYS A 48 3.88 11.85 -14.87
CA CYS A 48 3.74 10.58 -15.57
C CYS A 48 2.42 9.88 -15.19
N MET A 49 1.85 10.19 -14.02
CA MET A 49 0.60 9.61 -13.51
C MET A 49 -0.64 10.41 -13.96
N GLU A 50 -0.47 11.65 -14.41
CA GLU A 50 -1.53 12.58 -14.86
C GLU A 50 -2.34 12.07 -16.06
N GLN A 51 -1.89 11.03 -16.78
CA GLN A 51 -2.71 10.43 -17.84
C GLN A 51 -3.99 9.75 -17.31
N GLN A 52 -4.19 9.67 -15.98
CA GLN A 52 -5.36 9.02 -15.38
C GLN A 52 -6.22 9.93 -14.49
N ASP A 53 -5.66 10.77 -13.60
CA ASP A 53 -6.36 11.82 -12.81
C ASP A 53 -5.31 12.69 -12.06
N GLU A 54 -5.54 13.99 -11.92
CA GLU A 54 -4.65 14.94 -11.22
C GLU A 54 -4.43 14.58 -9.73
N ASN A 55 -5.27 13.75 -9.13
CA ASN A 55 -5.20 13.37 -7.71
C ASN A 55 -4.48 12.03 -7.44
N VAL A 56 -4.04 11.30 -8.47
CA VAL A 56 -3.43 9.96 -8.28
C VAL A 56 -2.00 10.07 -7.73
N ILE A 57 -1.77 9.52 -6.54
CA ILE A 57 -0.45 9.49 -5.88
C ILE A 57 0.13 8.07 -5.73
N GLY A 58 -0.68 7.07 -6.03
CA GLY A 58 -0.32 5.66 -6.09
C GLY A 58 -1.17 4.93 -7.14
N MET A 59 -0.68 3.84 -7.71
CA MET A 59 -1.43 3.00 -8.64
C MET A 59 -0.96 1.56 -8.60
N ALA A 60 -1.87 0.62 -8.34
CA ALA A 60 -1.65 -0.80 -8.57
C ALA A 60 -1.73 -1.15 -10.06
N VAL A 61 -0.71 -1.82 -10.58
CA VAL A 61 -0.60 -2.20 -12.00
C VAL A 61 -0.50 -3.72 -12.12
N TYR A 62 -1.40 -4.29 -12.91
CA TYR A 62 -1.52 -5.73 -13.10
C TYR A 62 -0.93 -6.17 -14.42
N PRO A 63 -0.37 -7.39 -14.49
CA PRO A 63 0.00 -8.00 -15.76
C PRO A 63 -1.24 -8.02 -16.67
N ASN A 64 -1.07 -7.63 -17.92
CA ASN A 64 -2.15 -7.75 -18.88
C ASN A 64 -2.35 -9.24 -19.22
N GLU A 65 -3.36 -9.87 -18.59
CA GLU A 65 -3.67 -11.30 -18.77
C GLU A 65 -4.00 -11.64 -20.24
N TYR A 66 -4.30 -10.65 -21.09
CA TYR A 66 -4.65 -10.84 -22.49
C TYR A 66 -3.47 -10.80 -23.47
N THR A 67 -2.31 -10.23 -23.09
CA THR A 67 -1.17 -10.10 -24.02
C THR A 67 -0.27 -11.32 -24.05
N GLY A 68 -0.45 -12.26 -23.12
CA GLY A 68 0.44 -13.43 -22.96
C GLY A 68 1.87 -13.07 -22.56
N ILE A 69 2.17 -11.78 -22.35
CA ILE A 69 3.43 -11.29 -21.83
C ILE A 69 3.30 -11.31 -20.32
N ASN A 70 4.14 -12.13 -19.68
CA ASN A 70 4.19 -12.25 -18.23
C ASN A 70 4.87 -10.99 -17.64
N GLN A 71 4.15 -9.86 -17.66
CA GLN A 71 4.62 -8.63 -17.03
C GLN A 71 4.62 -8.81 -15.51
N PRO A 72 5.57 -8.19 -14.79
CA PRO A 72 5.54 -8.20 -13.34
C PRO A 72 4.29 -7.46 -12.83
N ARG A 73 3.84 -7.82 -11.63
CA ARG A 73 2.91 -6.99 -10.87
C ARG A 73 3.70 -5.80 -10.37
N GLU A 74 3.19 -4.61 -10.57
CA GLU A 74 3.87 -3.38 -10.15
C GLU A 74 2.96 -2.55 -9.26
N VAL A 75 3.57 -1.75 -8.40
CA VAL A 75 2.90 -0.66 -7.71
C VAL A 75 3.68 0.62 -7.94
N TRP A 76 2.99 1.63 -8.45
CA TRP A 76 3.57 2.89 -8.83
C TRP A 76 3.26 3.93 -7.76
N PHE A 77 4.26 4.72 -7.36
CA PHE A 77 4.09 5.81 -6.40
C PHE A 77 4.65 7.13 -6.92
N CYS A 78 4.00 8.22 -6.55
CA CYS A 78 4.42 9.58 -6.85
C CYS A 78 5.69 9.95 -6.06
N THR A 79 6.78 10.30 -6.75
CA THR A 79 8.05 10.67 -6.11
C THR A 79 7.92 11.84 -5.13
N GLU A 80 7.14 12.85 -5.49
CA GLU A 80 6.94 14.09 -4.75
C GLU A 80 6.19 13.84 -3.44
N HIS A 81 5.14 13.01 -3.47
CA HIS A 81 4.40 12.64 -2.27
C HIS A 81 5.28 11.90 -1.24
N PHE A 82 6.24 11.11 -1.72
CA PHE A 82 7.15 10.36 -0.86
C PHE A 82 8.40 11.16 -0.45
N GLY A 83 8.60 12.38 -0.96
CA GLY A 83 9.78 13.19 -0.70
C GLY A 83 11.03 12.67 -1.40
N PHE A 84 10.87 11.83 -2.42
CA PHE A 84 11.99 11.32 -3.22
C PHE A 84 12.25 12.30 -4.37
N PRO A 85 13.42 12.95 -4.42
CA PRO A 85 13.66 13.97 -5.43
C PRO A 85 13.71 13.35 -6.83
N ALA A 86 12.83 13.79 -7.73
CA ALA A 86 12.99 13.57 -9.15
C ALA A 86 14.23 14.35 -9.63
N LYS A 87 15.36 13.67 -9.85
CA LYS A 87 16.67 14.27 -10.16
C LYS A 87 16.69 15.28 -11.31
N THR A 88 15.66 15.32 -12.15
CA THR A 88 15.71 15.97 -13.46
C THR A 88 14.58 16.96 -13.74
N TYR A 89 13.63 17.18 -12.84
CA TYR A 89 12.45 17.99 -13.17
C TYR A 89 11.99 18.89 -12.02
N ALA A 90 11.66 20.13 -12.38
CA ALA A 90 10.81 20.99 -11.55
C ALA A 90 9.40 20.37 -11.54
N ALA A 91 8.86 20.11 -10.35
CA ALA A 91 7.50 19.63 -10.21
C ALA A 91 6.53 20.63 -10.88
N LYS A 92 5.69 20.14 -11.80
CA LYS A 92 4.68 20.97 -12.46
C LYS A 92 3.51 21.32 -11.52
N HIS A 93 3.36 20.56 -10.44
CA HIS A 93 2.28 20.67 -9.47
C HIS A 93 2.85 20.71 -8.05
N ASP A 94 2.15 21.43 -7.16
CA ASP A 94 2.51 21.53 -5.74
C ASP A 94 2.04 20.28 -4.98
N VAL A 95 2.70 19.14 -5.26
CA VAL A 95 2.51 17.93 -4.46
C VAL A 95 3.50 17.99 -3.30
N GLY A 96 3.00 18.39 -2.13
CA GLY A 96 3.77 18.35 -0.90
C GLY A 96 4.13 16.93 -0.48
N GLU A 97 5.24 16.80 0.23
CA GLU A 97 5.61 15.55 0.88
C GLU A 97 4.52 15.15 1.90
N GLY A 98 4.03 13.92 1.79
CA GLY A 98 3.09 13.36 2.75
C GLY A 98 3.74 13.13 4.11
N SER A 99 2.95 13.19 5.19
CA SER A 99 3.41 12.68 6.48
C SER A 99 3.75 11.18 6.38
N GLN A 100 4.57 10.65 7.29
CA GLN A 100 4.89 9.22 7.30
C GLN A 100 3.61 8.35 7.27
N THR A 101 2.56 8.73 7.99
CA THR A 101 1.32 7.95 7.92
C THR A 101 0.56 8.11 6.61
N ALA A 102 0.62 9.27 5.96
CA ALA A 102 0.04 9.42 4.63
C ALA A 102 0.76 8.52 3.62
N LYS A 103 2.10 8.50 3.63
CA LYS A 103 2.92 7.62 2.78
C LYS A 103 2.55 6.15 2.98
N ILE A 104 2.47 5.71 4.23
CA ILE A 104 2.11 4.33 4.55
C ILE A 104 0.65 4.01 4.19
N SER A 105 -0.28 4.93 4.40
CA SER A 105 -1.69 4.77 4.02
C SER A 105 -1.82 4.54 2.51
N VAL A 106 -1.07 5.28 1.70
CA VAL A 106 -1.01 5.09 0.25
C VAL A 106 -0.41 3.73 -0.12
N ILE A 107 0.69 3.32 0.53
CA ILE A 107 1.28 1.99 0.30
C ILE A 107 0.27 0.87 0.56
N ILE A 108 -0.46 0.95 1.68
CA ILE A 108 -1.46 -0.04 2.06
C ILE A 108 -2.67 0.00 1.13
N HIS A 109 -3.10 1.19 0.70
CA HIS A 109 -4.18 1.35 -0.28
C HIS A 109 -3.87 0.61 -1.57
N GLU A 110 -2.69 0.86 -2.15
CA GLU A 110 -2.30 0.23 -3.40
C GLU A 110 -2.03 -1.28 -3.25
N PHE A 111 -1.50 -1.70 -2.11
CA PHE A 111 -1.35 -3.12 -1.81
C PHE A 111 -2.72 -3.83 -1.64
N ALA A 112 -3.71 -3.14 -1.08
CA ALA A 112 -5.07 -3.67 -0.93
C ALA A 112 -5.75 -3.90 -2.29
N HIS A 113 -5.48 -3.07 -3.29
CA HIS A 113 -5.89 -3.33 -4.67
C HIS A 113 -5.32 -4.66 -5.16
N HIS A 114 -4.01 -4.87 -5.00
CA HIS A 114 -3.36 -6.12 -5.41
C HIS A 114 -3.95 -7.36 -4.74
N MET A 115 -4.18 -7.28 -3.43
CA MET A 115 -4.81 -8.31 -2.63
C MET A 115 -6.25 -8.60 -3.08
N ALA A 116 -7.04 -7.56 -3.30
CA ALA A 116 -8.43 -7.71 -3.71
C ALA A 116 -8.50 -8.32 -5.12
N HIS A 117 -7.67 -7.87 -6.05
CA HIS A 117 -7.59 -8.46 -7.38
C HIS A 117 -7.15 -9.94 -7.34
N ALA A 118 -6.17 -10.29 -6.50
CA ALA A 118 -5.72 -11.67 -6.36
C ALA A 118 -6.80 -12.60 -5.77
N ALA A 119 -7.59 -12.10 -4.82
CA ALA A 119 -8.61 -12.90 -4.14
C ALA A 119 -9.94 -12.99 -4.91
N TYR A 120 -10.31 -11.96 -5.66
CA TYR A 120 -11.65 -11.82 -6.24
C TYR A 120 -11.65 -11.62 -7.77
N GLY A 121 -10.48 -11.47 -8.41
CA GLY A 121 -10.32 -11.32 -9.85
C GLY A 121 -10.42 -9.87 -10.35
N PRO A 122 -10.22 -9.64 -11.67
CA PRO A 122 -10.12 -8.32 -12.28
C PRO A 122 -11.45 -7.55 -12.36
N SER A 123 -12.59 -8.24 -12.20
CA SER A 123 -13.91 -7.65 -12.40
C SER A 123 -14.49 -6.98 -11.16
N ILE A 124 -13.72 -6.89 -10.06
CA ILE A 124 -14.18 -6.20 -8.86
C ILE A 124 -14.21 -4.69 -9.04
N TRP A 125 -15.17 -4.04 -8.39
CA TRP A 125 -15.19 -2.57 -8.33
C TRP A 125 -13.95 -2.08 -7.56
N PRO A 126 -13.17 -1.10 -8.07
CA PRO A 126 -11.88 -0.72 -7.50
C PRO A 126 -11.91 -0.43 -6.00
N HIS A 127 -12.94 0.26 -5.52
CA HIS A 127 -13.13 0.55 -4.10
C HIS A 127 -14.39 -0.14 -3.53
N GLY A 128 -14.67 -1.36 -3.97
CA GLY A 128 -15.86 -2.13 -3.58
C GLY A 128 -15.78 -2.74 -2.19
N PHE A 129 -16.83 -3.48 -1.81
CA PHE A 129 -16.85 -4.21 -0.54
C PHE A 129 -15.62 -5.12 -0.38
N ALA A 130 -15.19 -5.80 -1.44
CA ALA A 130 -14.00 -6.64 -1.46
C ALA A 130 -12.72 -5.85 -1.14
N PHE A 131 -12.54 -4.69 -1.76
CA PHE A 131 -11.42 -3.78 -1.49
C PHE A 131 -11.46 -3.30 -0.04
N TRP A 132 -12.58 -2.73 0.41
CA TRP A 132 -12.68 -2.16 1.76
C TRP A 132 -12.51 -3.20 2.85
N LYS A 133 -13.04 -4.42 2.65
CA LYS A 133 -12.82 -5.54 3.57
C LYS A 133 -11.35 -5.92 3.66
N THR A 134 -10.66 -6.00 2.53
CA THR A 134 -9.24 -6.33 2.45
C THR A 134 -8.38 -5.25 3.08
N ASN A 135 -8.59 -4.00 2.68
CA ASN A 135 -7.92 -2.84 3.23
C ASN A 135 -8.11 -2.77 4.76
N ALA A 136 -9.35 -2.85 5.26
CA ALA A 136 -9.61 -2.83 6.70
C ALA A 136 -8.91 -3.98 7.44
N SER A 137 -8.87 -5.19 6.86
CA SER A 137 -8.16 -6.32 7.47
C SER A 137 -6.67 -6.02 7.63
N ILE A 138 -6.01 -5.52 6.59
CA ILE A 138 -4.59 -5.17 6.61
C ILE A 138 -4.35 -4.09 7.66
N GLN A 139 -5.16 -3.03 7.67
CA GLN A 139 -5.02 -1.94 8.63
C GLN A 139 -5.17 -2.43 10.09
N ILE A 140 -6.15 -3.30 10.36
CA ILE A 140 -6.37 -3.89 11.69
C ILE A 140 -5.19 -4.78 12.11
N ASP A 141 -4.65 -5.59 11.20
CA ASP A 141 -3.48 -6.42 11.47
C ASP A 141 -2.25 -5.58 11.85
N HIS A 142 -2.16 -4.38 11.28
CA HIS A 142 -1.14 -3.38 11.59
C HIS A 142 -1.54 -2.37 12.68
N GLY A 143 -2.68 -2.57 13.35
CA GLY A 143 -3.07 -1.85 14.57
C GLY A 143 -3.76 -0.49 14.39
N PHE A 144 -4.29 -0.17 13.20
CA PHE A 144 -4.95 1.10 12.93
C PHE A 144 -6.18 0.96 12.02
N PHE A 145 -6.95 2.04 11.91
CA PHE A 145 -7.96 2.21 10.88
C PHE A 145 -7.76 3.58 10.25
N CYS A 146 -7.51 3.62 8.94
CA CYS A 146 -7.38 4.83 8.14
C CYS A 146 -8.32 4.72 6.95
N ILE A 147 -9.27 5.64 6.83
CA ILE A 147 -9.94 5.85 5.55
C ILE A 147 -8.93 6.61 4.68
N PRO A 148 -8.51 6.06 3.52
CA PRO A 148 -7.68 6.78 2.55
C PRO A 148 -8.21 8.21 2.37
N PHE A 149 -7.32 9.20 2.32
CA PHE A 149 -7.61 10.63 2.14
C PHE A 149 -8.19 11.39 3.35
N PHE A 150 -8.65 10.72 4.41
CA PHE A 150 -9.19 11.41 5.61
C PHE A 150 -8.21 11.49 6.80
N ASN A 151 -7.05 10.80 6.77
CA ASN A 151 -6.00 10.88 7.79
C ASN A 151 -6.48 10.75 9.25
N ILE A 152 -7.61 10.11 9.49
CA ILE A 152 -8.12 9.86 10.84
C ILE A 152 -7.36 8.66 11.39
N HIS A 153 -6.53 8.88 12.40
CA HIS A 153 -5.84 7.83 13.14
C HIS A 153 -6.69 7.43 14.34
N VAL A 154 -7.34 6.28 14.26
CA VAL A 154 -7.91 5.65 15.45
C VAL A 154 -7.02 4.45 15.76
N PRO A 155 -6.22 4.49 16.85
CA PRO A 155 -5.52 3.30 17.30
C PRO A 155 -6.57 2.21 17.58
N VAL A 156 -6.40 1.03 16.99
CA VAL A 156 -7.36 -0.06 17.20
C VAL A 156 -7.18 -0.53 18.64
N PRO A 157 -8.22 -0.44 19.50
CA PRO A 157 -8.14 -0.96 20.85
C PRO A 157 -7.74 -2.44 20.82
N PRO A 158 -6.84 -2.92 21.69
CA PRO A 158 -6.33 -4.30 21.69
C PRO A 158 -7.43 -5.38 21.70
N CYS A 159 -8.61 -5.04 22.25
CA CYS A 159 -9.77 -5.91 22.30
C CYS A 159 -10.44 -6.12 20.93
N ILE A 160 -10.39 -5.15 20.02
CA ILE A 160 -10.96 -5.25 18.67
C ILE A 160 -10.02 -6.06 17.75
N GLY A 161 -8.71 -5.85 17.86
CA GLY A 161 -7.72 -6.63 17.09
C GLY A 161 -7.78 -8.12 17.39
N SER A 162 -8.03 -8.51 18.64
CA SER A 162 -8.22 -9.91 19.04
C SER A 162 -9.54 -10.50 18.51
N PHE A 163 -10.60 -9.69 18.44
CA PHE A 163 -11.90 -10.11 17.90
C PHE A 163 -11.82 -10.37 16.39
N VAL A 164 -11.17 -9.48 15.63
CA VAL A 164 -11.06 -9.60 14.17
C VAL A 164 -10.17 -10.78 13.75
N ARG A 165 -9.05 -11.03 14.44
CA ARG A 165 -8.19 -12.20 14.18
C ARG A 165 -8.90 -13.53 14.44
N ASN A 166 -9.78 -13.58 15.45
CA ASN A 166 -10.62 -14.76 15.70
C ASN A 166 -11.67 -14.98 14.61
N ILE A 167 -12.14 -13.92 13.96
CA ILE A 167 -13.15 -14.02 12.88
C ILE A 167 -12.50 -14.32 11.52
N SER A 168 -11.26 -13.87 11.28
CA SER A 168 -10.53 -14.14 10.03
C SER A 168 -9.97 -15.56 9.94
N GLY A 169 -10.20 -16.40 10.96
CA GLY A 169 -9.74 -17.81 10.98
C GLY A 169 -8.24 -17.98 11.11
N ARG A 170 -7.48 -16.90 11.35
CA ARG A 170 -6.04 -16.94 11.62
C ARG A 170 -5.79 -16.96 13.13
N GLY A 171 -6.29 -18.01 13.78
CA GLY A 171 -5.90 -18.38 15.14
C GLY A 171 -4.53 -19.08 15.12
N ARG A 172 -3.72 -18.83 16.15
CA ARG A 172 -2.37 -19.38 16.34
C ARG A 172 -2.26 -20.90 16.12
#